data_AF-G7VE12-F1
#
_entry.id   AF-G7VE12-F1
#
_cell.length_a   1.000
_cell.length_b   1.000
_cell.length_c   1.000
_cell.angle_alpha   90.00
_cell.angle_beta   90.00
_cell.angle_gamma   90.00
#
_symmetry.space_group_name_H-M   'P 1'
#
loop_
_entity.id
_entity.type
_entity.pdbx_description
1 polymer ?
#
loop_
_entity_poly.entity_id
_entity_poly.type
_entity_poly.pdbx_seq_one_letter_code
_entity_poly.pdbx_strand_id
1 'polypeptide(L)'
;MEAVLLIREFEREPYELVDVLRFERGRRYIYRLAAGDREYFIHVVAFTDVTYVEFWHPNYAVPLLVFRVLGGEELSRVLILLRSLVGR
;
A
#
# COMPACT_ATOMS: atom_id res chain seq x y z
N MET A 1 11.62 -3.30 10.88
CA MET A 1 12.34 -2.13 10.33
C MET A 1 11.85 -1.73 8.93
N GLU A 2 11.18 -2.62 8.19
CA GLU A 2 10.76 -2.39 6.80
C GLU A 2 9.43 -1.64 6.63
N ALA A 3 8.45 -1.84 7.51
CA ALA A 3 7.17 -1.12 7.45
C ALA A 3 7.35 0.41 7.48
N VAL A 4 8.34 0.92 8.22
CA VAL A 4 8.66 2.35 8.28
C VAL A 4 9.18 2.89 6.95
N LEU A 5 10.00 2.10 6.23
CA LEU A 5 10.48 2.48 4.89
C LEU A 5 9.33 2.48 3.89
N LEU A 6 8.45 1.49 3.99
CA LEU A 6 7.26 1.36 3.18
C LEU A 6 6.32 2.56 3.37
N ILE A 7 6.03 2.91 4.63
CA ILE A 7 5.24 4.10 5.00
C ILE A 7 5.86 5.37 4.42
N ARG A 8 7.18 5.56 4.58
CA ARG A 8 7.88 6.74 4.05
C ARG A 8 7.86 6.85 2.53
N GLU A 9 7.88 5.73 1.81
CA GLU A 9 7.72 5.75 0.35
C GLU A 9 6.30 6.15 -0.06
N PHE A 10 5.28 5.72 0.70
CA PHE A 10 3.88 6.11 0.48
C PHE A 10 3.49 7.47 1.08
N GLU A 11 4.36 8.12 1.85
CA GLU A 11 4.19 9.52 2.27
C GLU A 11 4.60 10.51 1.16
N ARG A 12 5.15 10.03 0.04
CA ARG A 12 5.53 10.84 -1.12
C ARG A 12 4.42 10.82 -2.18
N GLU A 13 4.33 11.90 -2.96
CA GLU A 13 3.46 11.93 -4.14
C GLU A 13 3.76 10.74 -5.07
N PRO A 14 2.73 10.11 -5.67
CA PRO A 14 1.32 10.54 -5.78
C PRO A 14 0.38 10.01 -4.67
N TYR A 15 0.93 9.50 -3.56
CA TYR A 15 0.14 8.84 -2.51
C TYR A 15 -0.23 9.80 -1.38
N GLU A 16 -1.47 9.72 -0.90
CA GLU A 16 -1.98 10.52 0.21
C GLU A 16 -2.47 9.60 1.33
N LEU A 17 -1.93 9.73 2.54
CA LEU A 17 -2.41 8.99 3.69
C LEU A 17 -3.80 9.51 4.11
N VAL A 18 -4.83 8.67 4.00
CA VAL A 18 -6.21 9.03 4.34
C VAL A 18 -6.68 8.46 5.67
N ASP A 19 -6.11 7.32 6.11
CA ASP A 19 -6.49 6.72 7.39
C ASP A 19 -5.41 5.80 7.98
N VAL A 20 -5.43 5.62 9.30
CA VAL A 20 -4.61 4.67 10.04
C VAL A 20 -5.46 3.92 11.05
N LEU A 21 -5.74 2.65 10.75
CA LEU A 21 -6.46 1.75 11.63
C LEU A 21 -5.48 0.98 12.52
N ARG A 22 -5.75 0.94 13.83
CA ARG A 22 -4.96 0.19 14.81
C ARG A 22 -5.73 -1.05 15.25
N PHE A 23 -5.05 -2.17 15.36
CA PHE A 23 -5.62 -3.42 15.87
C PHE A 23 -4.58 -4.15 16.74
N GLU A 24 -5.02 -5.17 17.47
CA GLU A 24 -4.26 -5.82 18.54
C GLU A 24 -2.82 -6.23 18.13
N ARG A 25 -2.66 -6.69 16.87
CA ARG A 25 -1.39 -7.22 16.35
C ARG A 25 -0.75 -6.37 15.26
N GLY A 26 -1.18 -5.12 15.06
CA GLY A 26 -0.65 -4.32 13.97
C GLY A 26 -1.41 -3.05 13.64
N ARG A 27 -1.10 -2.51 12.46
CA ARG A 27 -1.69 -1.28 11.93
C ARG A 27 -1.96 -1.45 10.44
N ARG A 28 -3.02 -0.81 9.96
CA ARG A 28 -3.32 -0.64 8.54
C ARG A 28 -3.24 0.84 8.20
N TYR A 29 -2.37 1.19 7.27
CA TYR A 29 -2.26 2.52 6.71
C TYR A 29 -2.94 2.52 5.36
N ILE A 30 -3.86 3.44 5.15
CA ILE A 30 -4.66 3.53 3.93
C ILE A 30 -4.20 4.77 3.18
N TYR A 31 -3.66 4.55 1.98
CA TYR A 31 -3.23 5.60 1.09
C TYR A 31 -4.17 5.68 -0.10
N ARG A 32 -4.59 6.89 -0.44
CA ARG A 32 -5.26 7.20 -1.68
C ARG A 32 -4.23 7.39 -2.79
N LEU A 33 -4.53 6.86 -3.96
CA LEU A 33 -3.74 7.02 -5.18
C LEU A 33 -4.65 7.55 -6.30
N ALA A 34 -4.43 8.80 -6.70
CA ALA A 34 -5.06 9.38 -7.87
C ALA A 34 -4.26 8.97 -9.13
N ALA A 35 -4.94 8.34 -10.10
CA ALA A 35 -4.36 7.88 -11.36
C ALA A 35 -5.23 8.39 -12.53
N GLY A 36 -5.02 9.65 -12.92
CA GLY A 36 -5.88 10.36 -13.87
C GLY A 36 -7.31 10.50 -13.34
N ASP A 37 -8.29 10.03 -14.10
CA ASP A 37 -9.72 10.03 -13.70
C ASP A 37 -10.09 8.85 -12.78
N ARG A 38 -9.11 8.01 -12.40
CA ARG A 38 -9.34 6.84 -11.55
C ARG A 38 -8.75 7.07 -10.17
N GLU A 39 -9.42 6.51 -9.17
CA GLU A 39 -8.97 6.49 -7.79
C GLU A 39 -8.76 5.04 -7.35
N TYR A 40 -7.64 4.79 -6.68
CA TYR A 40 -7.32 3.53 -6.07
C TYR A 40 -6.87 3.74 -4.63
N PHE A 41 -6.89 2.66 -3.84
CA PHE A 41 -6.39 2.67 -2.48
C PHE A 41 -5.28 1.63 -2.32
N ILE A 42 -4.26 2.00 -1.57
CA ILE A 42 -3.17 1.12 -1.18
C ILE A 42 -3.25 0.96 0.31
N HIS A 43 -3.48 -0.26 0.77
CA HIS A 43 -3.45 -0.56 2.19
C HIS A 43 -2.13 -1.23 2.54
N VAL A 44 -1.36 -0.60 3.42
CA VAL A 44 -0.19 -1.21 4.03
C VAL A 44 -0.62 -1.80 5.36
N VAL A 45 -0.70 -3.13 5.44
CA VAL A 45 -1.07 -3.87 6.65
C VAL A 45 0.18 -4.41 7.30
N ALA A 46 0.65 -3.71 8.34
CA ALA A 46 1.84 -4.06 9.09
C ALA A 46 1.46 -4.84 10.35
N PHE A 47 1.75 -6.14 10.34
CA PHE A 47 1.77 -6.97 11.55
C PHE A 47 3.16 -6.93 12.20
N THR A 48 3.29 -7.52 13.38
CA THR A 48 4.57 -7.62 14.10
C THR A 48 5.67 -8.30 13.27
N ASP A 49 5.31 -9.31 12.49
CA ASP A 49 6.22 -10.24 11.81
C ASP A 49 6.13 -10.21 10.28
N VAL A 50 5.10 -9.57 9.72
CA VAL A 50 4.86 -9.56 8.27
C VAL A 50 4.16 -8.27 7.86
N THR A 51 4.50 -7.76 6.67
CA THR A 51 3.78 -6.65 6.05
C THR A 51 3.07 -7.11 4.78
N TYR A 52 1.84 -6.67 4.59
CA TYR A 52 1.11 -6.85 3.36
C TYR A 52 0.85 -5.51 2.69
N VAL A 53 0.85 -5.51 1.36
CA VAL A 53 0.40 -4.39 0.53
C VAL A 53 -0.79 -4.86 -0.27
N GLU A 54 -1.94 -4.25 -0.04
CA GLU A 54 -3.18 -4.56 -0.73
C GLU A 54 -3.53 -3.42 -1.69
N PHE A 55 -3.89 -3.75 -2.92
CA PHE A 55 -4.37 -2.79 -3.92
C PHE A 55 -5.89 -2.90 -4.05
N TRP A 56 -6.58 -1.77 -3.93
CA TRP A 56 -8.03 -1.70 -3.83
C TRP A 56 -8.60 -0.76 -4.88
N HIS A 57 -9.72 -1.16 -5.46
CA HIS A 57 -10.58 -0.28 -6.25
C HIS A 57 -11.79 0.12 -5.38
N PRO A 58 -12.22 1.39 -5.37
CA PRO A 58 -13.29 1.88 -4.48
C PRO A 58 -14.59 1.07 -4.56
N ASN A 59 -14.90 0.56 -5.75
CA ASN A 59 -16.14 -0.19 -6.01
C ASN A 59 -16.06 -1.70 -5.71
N TYR A 60 -14.96 -2.21 -5.12
CA TYR A 60 -14.75 -3.64 -4.88
C TYR A 60 -14.73 -3.93 -3.37
N ALA A 61 -15.38 -5.03 -2.97
CA ALA A 61 -15.41 -5.48 -1.57
C ALA A 61 -14.17 -6.31 -1.17
N VAL A 62 -13.27 -6.59 -2.11
CA VAL A 62 -12.05 -7.38 -1.92
C VAL A 62 -10.87 -6.69 -2.63
N PRO A 63 -9.63 -6.89 -2.16
CA PRO A 63 -8.46 -6.32 -2.82
C PRO A 63 -8.27 -6.97 -4.20
N LEU A 64 -7.86 -6.15 -5.17
CA LEU A 64 -7.50 -6.60 -6.52
C LEU A 64 -6.19 -7.39 -6.51
N LEU A 65 -5.22 -6.96 -5.70
CA LEU A 65 -3.91 -7.59 -5.55
C LEU A 65 -3.49 -7.55 -4.08
N VAL A 66 -2.83 -8.60 -3.62
CA VAL A 66 -2.25 -8.67 -2.28
C VAL A 66 -0.81 -9.19 -2.39
N PHE A 67 0.12 -8.43 -1.84
CA PHE A 67 1.53 -8.76 -1.82
C PHE A 67 1.99 -8.96 -0.39
N ARG A 68 2.66 -10.08 -0.12
CA ARG A 68 3.40 -10.29 1.12
C ARG A 68 4.81 -9.71 0.95
N VAL A 69 5.17 -8.76 1.81
CA VAL A 69 6.49 -8.11 1.81
C VAL A 69 7.28 -8.63 3.01
N LEU A 70 8.35 -9.36 2.70
CA LEU A 70 9.27 -9.96 3.68
C LEU A 70 10.63 -9.26 3.72
N GLY A 71 10.88 -8.38 2.74
CA GLY A 71 12.19 -7.84 2.44
C GLY A 71 12.14 -6.60 1.55
N GLY A 72 13.28 -5.93 1.43
CA GLY A 72 13.45 -4.78 0.53
C GLY A 72 13.32 -5.12 -0.97
N GLU A 73 13.61 -6.36 -1.38
CA GLU A 73 13.46 -6.80 -2.76
C GLU A 73 11.98 -6.91 -3.16
N GLU A 74 11.18 -7.59 -2.34
CA GLU A 74 9.73 -7.68 -2.54
C GLU A 74 9.08 -6.31 -2.54
N LEU A 75 9.49 -5.43 -1.63
CA LEU A 75 9.05 -4.05 -1.61
C LEU A 75 9.34 -3.34 -2.94
N SER A 76 10.57 -3.44 -3.44
CA SER A 76 10.97 -2.81 -4.70
C SER A 76 10.11 -3.30 -5.87
N ARG A 77 9.83 -4.61 -5.94
CA ARG A 77 8.96 -5.21 -6.96
C ARG A 77 7.52 -4.68 -6.86
N VAL A 78 6.97 -4.57 -5.64
CA VAL A 78 5.64 -4.01 -5.41
C VAL A 78 5.56 -2.55 -5.88
N LEU A 79 6.56 -1.72 -5.53
CA LEU A 79 6.59 -0.32 -5.95
C LEU A 79 6.68 -0.16 -7.47
N ILE A 80 7.48 -1.00 -8.15
CA ILE A 80 7.56 -1.00 -9.61
C ILE A 80 6.20 -1.34 -10.24
N LEU A 81 5.51 -2.35 -9.70
CA LEU A 81 4.21 -2.78 -10.20
C LEU A 81 3.12 -1.73 -9.94
N LEU A 82 3.11 -1.09 -8.77
CA LEU A 82 2.18 -0.01 -8.50
C LEU A 82 2.41 1.19 -9.43
N ARG A 83 3.67 1.56 -9.68
CA ARG A 83 4.01 2.63 -10.64
C ARG A 83 3.57 2.30 -12.07
N SER A 84 3.58 1.04 -12.48
CA SER A 84 3.11 0.66 -13.82
C SER A 84 1.58 0.72 -13.94
N LEU A 85 0.85 0.52 -12.84
CA LEU A 85 -0.62 0.60 -12.81
C LEU A 85 -1.15 2.04 -12.86
N VAL A 86 -0.39 3.00 -12.33
CA VAL A 86 -0.78 4.43 -12.31
C VAL A 86 -0.74 5.06 -13.70
N GLY A 87 0.04 4.49 -14.64
CA GLY A 87 0.32 5.14 -15.91
C GLY A 87 1.21 6.38 -15.71
N ARG A 88 1.97 6.75 -16.74
CA ARG A 88 2.76 8.01 -16.71
C ARG A 88 1.84 9.22 -16.70
#